data_AF-A0A1G3L1X6-F1
#
_entry.id   AF-A0A1G3L1X6-F1
#
_cell.length_a   1.000
_cell.length_b   1.000
_cell.length_c   1.000
_cell.angle_alpha   90.00
_cell.angle_beta   90.00
_cell.angle_gamma   90.00
#
_symmetry.space_group_name_H-M   'P 1'
#
loop_
_entity.id
_entity.type
_entity.pdbx_description
1 polymer ?
#
loop_
_entity_poly.entity_id
_entity_poly.type
_entity_poly.pdbx_seq_one_letter_code
_entity_poly.pdbx_strand_id
1 'polypeptide(L)'
;MKNKLYIILFLMGILFISSILKGEETASNKETKVFYVLFEGIRLREKPGLDSKIKILDRLYQSEEVTFLGETSKFKTKITLRNKDYESVWYKVQKKNGSIGWAFGAALSSEKVEPWRVLIVYDPGNPEEASEDWLYFTYEVSEKFKKDGVQIQVMGKKDSKKIKIGPDKKNPIMEMDLKDYLKKQAGYLLLQAGKDPFWIDHSPSQTVIDAGDQYFYKSGE
;
A
#
# COMPACT_ATOMS: atom_id res chain seq x y z
N MET A 1 20.38 33.44 -66.65
CA MET A 1 20.62 32.03 -66.25
C MET A 1 21.22 31.83 -64.85
N LYS A 2 21.45 32.87 -64.03
CA LYS A 2 22.10 32.72 -62.70
C LYS A 2 21.15 32.52 -61.50
N ASN A 3 19.84 32.75 -61.66
CA ASN A 3 18.87 32.68 -60.54
C ASN A 3 18.22 31.30 -60.34
N LYS A 4 18.35 30.37 -61.30
CA LYS A 4 17.78 29.00 -61.17
C LYS A 4 18.69 28.04 -60.39
N LEU A 5 19.98 28.37 -60.23
CA LEU A 5 20.95 27.51 -59.54
C LEU A 5 20.89 27.66 -58.00
N TYR A 6 20.56 28.84 -57.48
CA TYR A 6 20.43 29.09 -56.05
C TYR A 6 19.18 28.45 -55.42
N ILE A 7 18.09 28.29 -56.19
CA ILE A 7 16.85 27.68 -55.72
C ILE A 7 17.02 26.16 -55.52
N ILE A 8 17.82 25.50 -56.37
CA ILE A 8 18.07 24.05 -56.28
C ILE A 8 18.97 23.71 -55.09
N LEU A 9 19.96 24.55 -54.78
CA LEU A 9 20.83 24.39 -53.60
C LEU A 9 20.08 24.63 -52.26
N PHE A 10 19.09 25.53 -52.24
CA PHE A 10 18.29 25.79 -51.04
C PHE A 10 17.28 24.66 -50.74
N LEU A 11 16.73 24.02 -51.77
CA LEU A 11 15.80 22.87 -51.62
C LEU A 11 16.52 21.58 -51.17
N MET A 12 17.76 21.34 -51.59
CA MET A 12 18.54 20.20 -51.08
C MET A 12 19.01 20.37 -49.63
N GLY A 13 19.25 21.61 -49.18
CA GLY A 13 19.61 21.91 -47.79
C GLY A 13 18.47 21.69 -46.80
N ILE A 14 17.21 21.94 -47.20
CA ILE A 14 16.03 21.72 -46.36
C ILE A 14 15.67 20.23 -46.28
N LEU A 15 15.89 19.47 -47.37
CA LEU A 15 15.65 18.02 -47.37
C LEU A 15 16.64 17.26 -46.46
N PHE A 16 17.89 17.73 -46.32
CA PHE A 16 18.87 17.11 -45.42
C PHE A 16 18.64 17.39 -43.92
N ILE A 17 17.97 18.49 -43.57
CA ILE A 17 17.65 18.79 -42.16
C ILE A 17 16.43 17.96 -41.69
N SER A 18 15.49 17.66 -42.61
CA SER A 18 14.33 16.83 -42.29
C SER A 18 14.66 15.36 -41.99
N SER A 19 15.80 14.84 -42.47
CA SER A 19 16.23 13.46 -42.16
C SER A 19 16.97 13.32 -40.83
N ILE A 20 17.49 14.42 -40.26
CA ILE A 20 18.25 14.38 -39.00
C ILE A 20 17.34 14.59 -37.76
N LEU A 21 16.16 15.20 -37.93
CA LEU A 21 15.19 15.38 -36.85
C LEU A 21 14.23 14.19 -36.66
N LYS A 22 14.31 13.17 -37.51
CA LYS A 22 13.59 11.91 -37.32
C LYS A 22 14.44 10.96 -36.48
N GLY A 23 14.80 11.43 -35.29
CA GLY A 23 15.30 10.56 -34.23
C GLY A 23 14.26 9.48 -34.01
N GLU A 24 14.63 8.24 -34.29
CA GLU A 24 13.88 7.08 -33.89
C GLU A 24 13.83 7.07 -32.36
N GLU A 25 12.77 7.65 -31.80
CA GLU A 25 12.26 7.19 -30.51
C GLU A 25 11.78 5.76 -30.74
N THR A 26 12.71 4.82 -30.68
CA THR A 26 12.38 3.43 -30.42
C THR A 26 11.69 3.42 -29.07
N ALA A 27 10.36 3.45 -29.08
CA ALA A 27 9.54 3.03 -27.97
C ALA A 27 9.90 1.56 -27.72
N SER A 28 10.96 1.37 -26.93
CA SER A 28 11.27 0.09 -26.31
C SER A 28 10.01 -0.27 -25.56
N ASN A 29 9.28 -1.26 -26.09
CA ASN A 29 8.20 -1.94 -25.40
C ASN A 29 8.84 -2.68 -24.20
N LYS A 30 9.27 -1.90 -23.21
CA LYS A 30 9.87 -2.39 -21.98
C LYS A 30 8.69 -2.86 -21.16
N GLU A 31 8.45 -4.16 -21.24
CA GLU A 31 7.38 -4.84 -20.53
C GLU A 31 7.34 -4.32 -19.08
N THR A 32 6.23 -3.68 -18.73
CA THR A 32 6.12 -2.96 -17.47
C THR A 32 6.01 -3.99 -16.35
N LYS A 33 7.09 -4.16 -15.60
CA LYS A 33 7.11 -5.11 -14.49
C LYS A 33 6.48 -4.47 -13.26
N VAL A 34 5.42 -5.10 -12.76
CA VAL A 34 4.69 -4.67 -11.55
C VAL A 34 5.14 -5.54 -10.36
N PHE A 35 5.24 -4.92 -9.20
CA PHE A 35 5.46 -5.59 -7.93
C PHE A 35 4.41 -5.18 -6.90
N TYR A 36 4.21 -6.05 -5.92
CA TYR A 36 3.36 -5.84 -4.75
C TYR A 36 4.21 -5.83 -3.49
N VAL A 37 3.89 -4.93 -2.57
CA VAL A 37 4.64 -4.75 -1.33
C VAL A 37 4.23 -5.82 -0.31
N LEU A 38 5.21 -6.55 0.20
CA LEU A 38 4.99 -7.68 1.12
C LEU A 38 4.74 -7.24 2.57
N PHE A 39 5.30 -6.10 2.97
CA PHE A 39 5.31 -5.67 4.38
C PHE A 39 4.79 -4.25 4.55
N GLU A 40 4.18 -3.99 5.69
CA GLU A 40 3.67 -2.66 6.02
C GLU A 40 4.80 -1.63 6.24
N GLY A 41 4.65 -0.44 5.66
CA GLY A 41 5.42 0.75 6.02
C GLY A 41 6.86 0.78 5.50
N ILE A 42 7.13 0.08 4.39
CA ILE A 42 8.43 0.04 3.73
C ILE A 42 8.81 1.44 3.27
N ARG A 43 10.03 1.87 3.57
CA ARG A 43 10.50 3.23 3.24
C ARG A 43 10.83 3.31 1.76
N LEU A 44 10.20 4.25 1.06
CA LEU A 44 10.60 4.69 -0.27
C LEU A 44 11.68 5.77 -0.11
N ARG A 45 12.87 5.51 -0.64
CA ARG A 45 14.06 6.35 -0.41
C ARG A 45 14.48 7.11 -1.65
N GLU A 46 15.12 8.25 -1.48
CA GLU A 46 15.67 9.02 -2.60
C GLU A 46 16.80 8.26 -3.32
N LYS A 47 17.58 7.47 -2.59
CA LYS A 47 18.70 6.65 -3.09
C LYS A 47 18.69 5.28 -2.41
N PRO A 48 19.29 4.24 -3.01
CA PRO A 48 19.38 2.93 -2.38
C PRO A 48 20.31 2.99 -1.16
N GLY A 49 19.95 2.28 -0.08
CA GLY A 49 20.80 2.14 1.10
C GLY A 49 20.12 2.50 2.42
N LEU A 50 20.87 2.36 3.52
CA LEU A 50 20.39 2.56 4.89
C LEU A 50 20.96 3.81 5.57
N ASP A 51 21.85 4.54 4.90
CA ASP A 51 22.43 5.78 5.44
C ASP A 51 21.30 6.72 5.93
N SER A 52 21.45 7.21 7.15
CA SER A 52 20.47 8.08 7.81
C SER A 52 20.31 9.43 7.11
N LYS A 53 21.28 9.84 6.30
CA LYS A 53 21.24 11.06 5.47
C LYS A 53 20.37 10.88 4.22
N ILE A 54 20.05 9.64 3.83
CA ILE A 54 19.18 9.39 2.69
C ILE A 54 17.75 9.75 3.08
N LYS A 55 17.19 10.72 2.37
CA LYS A 55 15.82 11.18 2.57
C LYS A 55 14.82 10.03 2.33
N ILE A 56 13.89 9.87 3.26
CA ILE A 56 12.70 9.05 3.09
C ILE A 56 11.69 9.94 2.35
N LEU A 57 11.31 9.53 1.15
CA LEU A 57 10.37 10.27 0.31
C LEU A 57 8.93 9.96 0.69
N ASP A 58 8.67 8.68 0.98
CA ASP A 58 7.34 8.19 1.27
C ASP A 58 7.41 6.81 1.96
N ARG A 59 6.26 6.20 2.22
CA ARG A 59 6.11 4.82 2.63
C ARG A 59 5.25 4.05 1.64
N LEU A 60 5.54 2.76 1.58
CA LEU A 60 4.77 1.76 0.86
C LEU A 60 4.08 0.86 1.88
N TYR A 61 2.81 0.53 1.61
CA TYR A 61 1.98 -0.28 2.49
C TYR A 61 1.82 -1.69 1.94
N GLN A 62 1.49 -2.68 2.78
CA GLN A 62 1.31 -4.05 2.27
C GLN A 62 0.23 -4.07 1.17
N SER A 63 0.41 -4.95 0.18
CA SER A 63 -0.43 -5.10 -1.02
C SER A 63 -0.36 -3.94 -2.01
N GLU A 64 0.31 -2.84 -1.66
CA GLU A 64 0.46 -1.71 -2.56
C GLU A 64 1.23 -2.11 -3.82
N GLU A 65 0.68 -1.71 -4.96
CA GLU A 65 1.23 -1.97 -6.28
C GLU A 65 2.22 -0.87 -6.66
N VAL A 66 3.41 -1.27 -7.10
CA VAL A 66 4.45 -0.37 -7.59
C VAL A 66 5.00 -0.85 -8.94
N THR A 67 5.29 0.10 -9.81
CA THR A 67 5.88 -0.17 -11.13
C THR A 67 7.40 -0.15 -11.03
N PHE A 68 8.09 -1.19 -11.50
CA PHE A 68 9.54 -1.23 -11.58
C PHE A 68 10.05 -0.42 -12.77
N LEU A 69 10.97 0.51 -12.53
CA LEU A 69 11.50 1.40 -13.57
C LEU A 69 12.73 0.84 -14.30
N GLY A 70 13.13 -0.40 -13.99
CA GLY A 70 14.26 -1.07 -14.66
C GLY A 70 15.63 -0.75 -14.07
N GLU A 71 15.71 0.01 -12.97
CA GLU A 71 16.96 0.33 -12.29
C GLU A 71 17.10 -0.46 -10.98
N THR A 72 18.25 -1.13 -10.83
CA THR A 72 18.61 -1.93 -9.67
C THR A 72 19.92 -1.44 -9.06
N SER A 73 20.06 -1.44 -7.73
CA SER A 73 21.32 -1.11 -7.08
C SER A 73 22.42 -2.12 -7.44
N LYS A 74 23.67 -1.65 -7.55
CA LYS A 74 24.84 -2.51 -7.82
C LYS A 74 25.30 -3.33 -6.62
N PHE A 75 24.70 -3.12 -5.45
CA PHE A 75 25.04 -3.77 -4.19
C PHE A 75 23.79 -4.36 -3.53
N LYS A 76 24.01 -5.33 -2.65
CA LYS A 76 22.98 -5.88 -1.76
C LYS A 76 23.06 -5.22 -0.39
N THR A 77 21.95 -5.27 0.34
CA THR A 77 21.85 -4.80 1.72
C THR A 77 21.17 -5.86 2.55
N LYS A 78 21.71 -6.11 3.75
CA LYS A 78 21.06 -6.95 4.76
C LYS A 78 20.15 -6.10 5.64
N ILE A 79 18.87 -6.45 5.73
CA ILE A 79 17.86 -5.76 6.55
C ILE A 79 17.06 -6.80 7.32
N THR A 80 16.84 -6.55 8.62
CA THR A 80 15.88 -7.30 9.42
C THR A 80 14.47 -6.72 9.22
N LEU A 81 13.55 -7.50 8.68
CA LEU A 81 12.13 -7.16 8.56
C LEU A 81 11.33 -8.18 9.37
N ARG A 82 10.51 -7.71 10.32
CA ARG A 82 9.65 -8.56 11.16
C ARG A 82 10.42 -9.72 11.81
N ASN A 83 11.55 -9.40 12.46
CA ASN A 83 12.45 -10.33 13.15
C ASN A 83 13.10 -11.40 12.26
N LYS A 84 13.06 -11.23 10.94
CA LYS A 84 13.74 -12.09 9.98
C LYS A 84 14.73 -11.29 9.14
N ASP A 85 15.92 -11.85 8.95
CA ASP A 85 16.96 -11.24 8.13
C ASP A 85 16.71 -11.53 6.65
N TYR A 86 16.86 -10.48 5.82
CA TYR A 86 16.78 -10.55 4.37
C TYR A 86 18.00 -9.88 3.78
N GLU A 87 18.49 -10.40 2.66
CA GLU A 87 19.54 -9.78 1.87
C GLU A 87 19.06 -9.60 0.43
N SER A 88 19.04 -8.37 -0.06
CA SER A 88 18.57 -8.08 -1.42
C SER A 88 19.14 -6.77 -1.96
N VAL A 89 18.94 -6.57 -3.26
CA VAL A 89 19.19 -5.31 -3.95
C VAL A 89 18.07 -4.31 -3.66
N TRP A 90 18.20 -3.09 -4.18
CA TRP A 90 17.14 -2.08 -4.20
C TRP A 90 16.62 -1.91 -5.62
N TYR A 91 15.32 -1.71 -5.75
CA TYR A 91 14.67 -1.42 -7.02
C TYR A 91 14.16 0.01 -7.02
N LYS A 92 14.36 0.70 -8.14
CA LYS A 92 13.69 1.98 -8.39
C LYS A 92 12.28 1.72 -8.86
N VAL A 93 11.32 2.25 -8.13
CA VAL A 93 9.89 1.99 -8.33
C VAL A 93 9.07 3.27 -8.35
N GLN A 94 7.91 3.21 -8.96
CA GLN A 94 6.92 4.28 -9.01
C GLN A 94 5.61 3.81 -8.35
N LYS A 95 5.06 4.63 -7.45
CA LYS A 95 3.72 4.47 -6.86
C LYS A 95 2.65 4.93 -7.87
N LYS A 96 1.40 4.49 -7.70
CA LYS A 96 0.26 4.94 -8.52
C LYS A 96 0.06 6.46 -8.51
N ASN A 97 0.37 7.13 -7.39
CA ASN A 97 0.31 8.58 -7.27
C ASN A 97 1.47 9.33 -7.96
N GLY A 98 2.35 8.62 -8.67
CA GLY A 98 3.48 9.20 -9.40
C GLY A 98 4.78 9.34 -8.60
N SER A 99 4.77 9.14 -7.27
CA SER A 99 5.99 9.19 -6.45
C SER A 99 7.00 8.13 -6.87
N ILE A 100 8.25 8.54 -7.11
CA ILE A 100 9.35 7.67 -7.54
C ILE A 100 10.42 7.61 -6.44
N GLY A 101 10.94 6.40 -6.18
CA GLY A 101 12.09 6.22 -5.30
C GLY A 101 12.61 4.80 -5.28
N TRP A 102 13.48 4.50 -4.31
CA TRP A 102 14.12 3.21 -4.14
C TRP A 102 13.47 2.42 -3.00
N ALA A 103 13.05 1.20 -3.30
CA ALA A 103 12.50 0.25 -2.34
C ALA A 103 13.39 -0.98 -2.22
N PHE A 104 13.42 -1.58 -1.03
CA PHE A 104 14.23 -2.78 -0.78
C PHE A 104 13.61 -3.99 -1.47
N GLY A 105 14.38 -4.70 -2.30
CA GLY A 105 13.87 -5.71 -3.22
C GLY A 105 13.21 -6.92 -2.55
N ALA A 106 13.70 -7.35 -1.38
CA ALA A 106 13.06 -8.45 -0.64
C ALA A 106 11.73 -8.06 0.02
N ALA A 107 11.35 -6.79 -0.02
CA ALA A 107 10.03 -6.32 0.42
C ALA A 107 9.00 -6.29 -0.71
N LEU A 108 9.36 -6.76 -1.92
CA LEU A 108 8.55 -6.73 -3.12
C LEU A 108 8.34 -8.15 -3.66
N SER A 109 7.14 -8.43 -4.15
CA SER A 109 6.73 -9.70 -4.76
C SER A 109 6.15 -9.46 -6.15
N SER A 110 6.38 -10.38 -7.09
CA SER A 110 5.64 -10.40 -8.37
C SER A 110 4.21 -10.92 -8.23
N GLU A 111 3.93 -11.61 -7.12
CA GLU A 111 2.60 -12.13 -6.81
C GLU A 111 1.84 -11.11 -5.97
N LYS A 112 0.55 -10.96 -6.28
CA LYS A 112 -0.34 -10.11 -5.51
C LYS A 112 -0.50 -10.68 -4.10
N VAL A 113 -0.49 -9.78 -3.12
CA VAL A 113 -0.67 -10.10 -1.71
C VAL A 113 -1.99 -9.48 -1.28
N GLU A 114 -2.87 -10.27 -0.68
CA GLU A 114 -4.10 -9.74 -0.12
C GLU A 114 -3.79 -8.86 1.10
N PRO A 115 -4.43 -7.68 1.23
CA PRO A 115 -4.20 -6.80 2.37
C PRO A 115 -4.69 -7.45 3.65
N TRP A 116 -3.97 -7.23 4.75
CA TRP A 116 -4.50 -7.51 6.07
C TRP A 116 -5.76 -6.65 6.32
N ARG A 117 -6.74 -7.23 6.99
CA ARG A 117 -8.02 -6.59 7.35
C ARG A 117 -8.34 -6.93 8.80
N VAL A 118 -8.70 -5.92 9.58
CA VAL A 118 -9.06 -6.08 11.00
C VAL A 118 -10.35 -5.33 11.27
N LEU A 119 -11.25 -5.99 11.99
CA LEU A 119 -12.42 -5.39 12.62
C LEU A 119 -12.20 -5.37 14.14
N ILE A 120 -12.20 -4.17 14.72
CA ILE A 120 -12.26 -3.99 16.16
C ILE A 120 -13.71 -3.77 16.57
N VAL A 121 -14.23 -4.64 17.42
CA VAL A 121 -15.51 -4.44 18.12
C VAL A 121 -15.16 -3.77 19.44
N TYR A 122 -15.52 -2.51 19.60
CA TYR A 122 -15.15 -1.72 20.77
C TYR A 122 -16.37 -1.36 21.61
N ASP A 123 -16.32 -1.67 22.89
CA ASP A 123 -17.25 -1.15 23.89
C ASP A 123 -16.46 -0.53 25.06
N PRO A 124 -16.56 0.79 25.28
CA PRO A 124 -15.90 1.45 26.42
C PRO A 124 -16.49 1.06 27.78
N GLY A 125 -17.65 0.41 27.83
CA GLY A 125 -18.22 -0.25 29.00
C GLY A 125 -17.57 -1.60 29.28
N ASN A 126 -18.40 -2.56 29.71
CA ASN A 126 -18.03 -3.97 29.81
C ASN A 126 -18.71 -4.73 28.65
N PRO A 127 -17.96 -5.19 27.62
CA PRO A 127 -18.54 -5.97 26.52
C PRO A 127 -19.31 -7.22 26.98
N GLU A 128 -18.99 -7.75 28.16
CA GLU A 128 -19.67 -8.91 28.76
C GLU A 128 -21.02 -8.56 29.41
N GLU A 129 -21.28 -7.27 29.67
CA GLU A 129 -22.53 -6.75 30.24
C GLU A 129 -23.31 -5.92 29.21
N ALA A 130 -22.93 -6.00 27.93
CA ALA A 130 -23.59 -5.28 26.87
C ALA A 130 -25.04 -5.75 26.68
N SER A 131 -25.88 -4.90 26.07
CA SER A 131 -27.26 -5.27 25.79
C SER A 131 -27.34 -6.49 24.88
N GLU A 132 -28.44 -7.26 24.99
CA GLU A 132 -28.68 -8.41 24.10
C GLU A 132 -28.64 -8.01 22.63
N ASP A 133 -29.19 -6.85 22.28
CA ASP A 133 -29.11 -6.28 20.93
C ASP A 133 -27.67 -6.04 20.48
N TRP A 134 -26.81 -5.50 21.35
CA TRP A 134 -25.40 -5.28 21.03
C TRP A 134 -24.68 -6.60 20.80
N LEU A 135 -24.91 -7.60 21.66
CA LEU A 135 -24.31 -8.92 21.52
C LEU A 135 -24.76 -9.61 20.22
N TYR A 136 -26.05 -9.50 19.89
CA TYR A 136 -26.61 -10.04 18.65
C TYR A 136 -25.99 -9.37 17.41
N PHE A 137 -25.98 -8.03 17.36
CA PHE A 137 -25.44 -7.32 16.20
C PHE A 137 -23.95 -7.56 16.02
N THR A 138 -23.17 -7.49 17.11
CA THR A 138 -21.73 -7.72 17.05
C THR A 138 -21.38 -9.16 16.65
N TYR A 139 -22.19 -10.15 17.04
CA TYR A 139 -22.04 -11.53 16.61
C TYR A 139 -22.23 -11.68 15.09
N GLU A 140 -23.34 -11.17 14.53
CA GLU A 140 -23.61 -11.25 13.09
C GLU A 140 -22.51 -10.58 12.27
N VAL A 141 -22.10 -9.37 12.66
CA VAL A 141 -21.03 -8.62 12.02
C VAL A 141 -19.71 -9.39 12.08
N SER A 142 -19.35 -9.90 13.27
CA SER A 142 -18.09 -10.63 13.47
C SER A 142 -18.05 -11.92 12.66
N GLU A 143 -19.12 -12.71 12.67
CA GLU A 143 -19.18 -13.98 11.95
C GLU A 143 -19.11 -13.79 10.43
N LYS A 144 -19.76 -12.75 9.90
CA LYS A 144 -19.61 -12.37 8.49
C LYS A 144 -18.14 -12.12 8.17
N PHE A 145 -17.51 -11.14 8.82
CA PHE A 145 -16.18 -10.69 8.42
C PHE A 145 -15.10 -11.72 8.72
N LYS A 146 -15.28 -12.53 9.77
CA LYS A 146 -14.41 -13.67 10.06
C LYS A 146 -14.43 -14.72 8.95
N LYS A 147 -15.61 -15.02 8.38
CA LYS A 147 -15.73 -15.95 7.22
C LYS A 147 -14.97 -15.43 6.00
N ASP A 148 -14.87 -14.12 5.86
CA ASP A 148 -14.11 -13.48 4.77
C ASP A 148 -12.61 -13.29 5.08
N GLY A 149 -12.12 -13.86 6.18
CA GLY A 149 -10.72 -13.79 6.60
C GLY A 149 -10.31 -12.46 7.25
N VAL A 150 -11.25 -11.65 7.70
CA VAL A 150 -10.96 -10.46 8.52
C VAL A 150 -10.63 -10.90 9.96
N GLN A 151 -9.54 -10.37 10.51
CA GLN A 151 -9.20 -10.60 11.91
C GLN A 151 -10.17 -9.83 12.80
N ILE A 152 -10.84 -10.52 13.73
CA ILE A 152 -11.75 -9.90 14.69
C ILE A 152 -11.03 -9.70 16.03
N GLN A 153 -11.19 -8.51 16.61
CA GLN A 153 -10.69 -8.19 17.94
C GLN A 153 -11.78 -7.48 18.74
N VAL A 154 -12.23 -8.11 19.83
CA VAL A 154 -13.13 -7.46 20.80
C VAL A 154 -12.29 -6.72 21.83
N MET A 155 -12.70 -5.51 22.19
CA MET A 155 -11.95 -4.65 23.11
C MET A 155 -12.87 -3.83 24.02
N GLY A 156 -12.56 -3.85 25.31
CA GLY A 156 -13.09 -3.00 26.36
C GLY A 156 -12.23 -1.77 26.64
N LYS A 157 -12.69 -0.88 27.52
CA LYS A 157 -11.88 0.27 28.01
C LYS A 157 -10.60 -0.17 28.74
N LYS A 158 -10.64 -1.28 29.48
CA LYS A 158 -9.51 -1.80 30.28
C LYS A 158 -8.44 -2.49 29.44
N ASP A 159 -8.76 -2.88 28.21
CA ASP A 159 -7.82 -3.61 27.37
C ASP A 159 -6.67 -2.74 26.87
N SER A 160 -5.53 -3.39 26.61
CA SER A 160 -4.42 -2.77 25.89
C SER A 160 -4.90 -2.21 24.57
N LYS A 161 -4.66 -0.91 24.34
CA LYS A 161 -4.98 -0.26 23.06
C LYS A 161 -4.00 -0.61 21.94
N LYS A 162 -3.01 -1.45 22.23
CA LYS A 162 -2.09 -2.00 21.23
C LYS A 162 -2.59 -3.35 20.75
N ILE A 163 -2.77 -3.47 19.44
CA ILE A 163 -3.16 -4.72 18.78
C ILE A 163 -2.01 -5.27 17.94
N LYS A 164 -2.01 -6.59 17.79
CA LYS A 164 -1.12 -7.32 16.87
C LYS A 164 -1.93 -7.72 15.65
N ILE A 165 -1.45 -7.32 14.48
CA ILE A 165 -2.11 -7.61 13.19
C ILE A 165 -1.32 -8.71 12.50
N GLY A 166 -2.03 -9.72 12.00
CA GLY A 166 -1.47 -10.81 11.21
C GLY A 166 -1.71 -12.19 11.83
N PRO A 167 -1.42 -13.26 11.06
CA PRO A 167 -1.79 -14.62 11.43
C PRO A 167 -0.99 -15.19 12.61
N ASP A 168 0.24 -14.71 12.84
CA ASP A 168 1.09 -15.16 13.95
C ASP A 168 1.20 -14.07 15.03
N LYS A 169 0.66 -14.33 16.22
CA LYS A 169 0.74 -13.41 17.38
C LYS A 169 2.17 -13.28 17.95
N LYS A 170 3.06 -14.25 17.70
CA LYS A 170 4.48 -14.17 18.10
C LYS A 170 5.27 -13.30 17.13
N ASN A 171 4.96 -13.37 15.84
CA ASN A 171 5.58 -12.57 14.77
C ASN A 171 4.52 -11.83 13.95
N PRO A 172 3.87 -10.81 14.52
CA PRO A 172 2.81 -10.10 13.81
C PRO A 172 3.37 -9.35 12.59
N ILE A 173 2.50 -9.15 11.60
CA ILE A 173 2.77 -8.28 10.46
C ILE A 173 3.05 -6.86 10.96
N MET A 174 2.32 -6.39 11.97
CA MET A 174 2.59 -5.12 12.63
C MET A 174 1.92 -5.04 14.01
N GLU A 175 2.34 -4.05 14.79
CA GLU A 175 1.62 -3.60 15.98
C GLU A 175 1.07 -2.20 15.73
N MET A 176 -0.15 -1.95 16.18
CA MET A 176 -0.82 -0.65 16.03
C MET A 176 -1.33 -0.18 17.39
N ASP A 177 -1.07 1.08 17.75
CA ASP A 177 -1.69 1.75 18.90
C ASP A 177 -3.00 2.40 18.42
N LEU A 178 -4.11 2.06 19.08
CA LEU A 178 -5.46 2.46 18.71
C LEU A 178 -5.98 3.68 19.47
N LYS A 179 -5.19 4.27 20.38
CA LYS A 179 -5.66 5.35 21.28
C LYS A 179 -6.36 6.50 20.57
N ASP A 180 -5.86 6.91 19.41
CA ASP A 180 -6.38 8.07 18.67
C ASP A 180 -7.59 7.71 17.77
N TYR A 181 -7.86 6.42 17.57
CA TYR A 181 -8.93 5.94 16.70
C TYR A 181 -10.18 5.49 17.47
N LEU A 182 -10.02 5.05 18.72
CA LEU A 182 -11.13 4.62 19.55
C LEU A 182 -11.94 5.83 20.05
N LYS A 183 -13.27 5.72 19.97
CA LYS A 183 -14.19 6.76 20.43
C LYS A 183 -14.60 6.52 21.88
N LYS A 184 -15.34 7.49 22.44
CA LYS A 184 -15.90 7.40 23.80
C LYS A 184 -17.14 6.50 23.90
N GLN A 185 -17.70 6.09 22.76
CA GLN A 185 -18.90 5.29 22.64
C GLN A 185 -18.60 3.95 21.97
N ALA A 186 -19.52 2.99 22.14
CA ALA A 186 -19.41 1.68 21.53
C ALA A 186 -19.55 1.78 20.01
N GLY A 187 -18.81 0.94 19.29
CA GLY A 187 -18.83 0.90 17.84
C GLY A 187 -17.79 -0.04 17.25
N TYR A 188 -17.50 0.17 15.99
CA TYR A 188 -16.66 -0.68 15.16
C TYR A 188 -15.55 0.16 14.53
N LEU A 189 -14.30 -0.30 14.64
CA LEU A 189 -13.17 0.31 13.95
C LEU A 189 -12.65 -0.66 12.89
N LEU A 190 -12.63 -0.20 11.65
CA LEU A 190 -12.23 -0.95 10.48
C LEU A 190 -10.83 -0.51 10.09
N LEU A 191 -9.94 -1.48 9.90
CA LEU A 191 -8.54 -1.26 9.60
C LEU A 191 -8.13 -2.13 8.42
N GLN A 192 -7.45 -1.55 7.44
CA GLN A 192 -6.90 -2.28 6.31
C GLN A 192 -5.54 -1.69 5.90
N ALA A 193 -4.65 -2.55 5.40
CA ALA A 193 -3.37 -2.12 4.82
C ALA A 193 -3.57 -0.98 3.81
N GLY A 194 -2.85 0.12 4.00
CA GLY A 194 -2.88 1.28 3.08
C GLY A 194 -4.17 2.09 3.06
N LYS A 195 -5.15 1.83 3.94
CA LYS A 195 -6.36 2.67 4.10
C LYS A 195 -6.35 3.38 5.45
N ASP A 196 -6.92 4.58 5.49
CA ASP A 196 -7.15 5.27 6.75
C ASP A 196 -8.15 4.48 7.62
N PRO A 197 -7.95 4.43 8.95
CA PRO A 197 -8.91 3.80 9.85
C PRO A 197 -10.31 4.42 9.74
N PHE A 198 -11.35 3.58 9.73
CA PHE A 198 -12.74 4.02 9.60
C PHE A 198 -13.57 3.58 10.80
N TRP A 199 -14.25 4.54 11.43
CA TRP A 199 -15.08 4.31 12.61
C TRP A 199 -16.57 4.29 12.24
N ILE A 200 -17.30 3.32 12.78
CA ILE A 200 -18.75 3.20 12.67
C ILE A 200 -19.32 3.15 14.09
N ASP A 201 -20.25 4.04 14.39
CA ASP A 201 -21.00 4.01 15.64
C ASP A 201 -21.85 2.75 15.75
N HIS A 202 -22.20 2.36 16.97
CA HIS A 202 -23.16 1.26 17.15
C HIS A 202 -24.38 1.42 16.25
N SER A 203 -24.67 0.39 15.47
CA SER A 203 -25.75 0.35 14.50
C SER A 203 -26.22 -1.10 14.31
N PRO A 204 -27.43 -1.32 13.75
CA PRO A 204 -27.88 -2.64 13.33
C PRO A 204 -26.86 -3.33 12.41
N SER A 205 -26.78 -4.66 12.47
CA SER A 205 -25.76 -5.45 11.78
C SER A 205 -25.61 -5.10 10.30
N GLN A 206 -26.74 -4.96 9.59
CA GLN A 206 -26.73 -4.70 8.15
C GLN A 206 -26.02 -3.38 7.81
N THR A 207 -26.25 -2.31 8.58
CA THR A 207 -25.58 -1.02 8.40
C THR A 207 -24.06 -1.15 8.53
N VAL A 208 -23.61 -1.91 9.53
CA VAL A 208 -22.18 -2.13 9.79
C VAL A 208 -21.56 -3.02 8.71
N ILE A 209 -22.28 -4.06 8.29
CA ILE A 209 -21.89 -4.97 7.21
C ILE A 209 -21.72 -4.23 5.90
N ASP A 210 -22.71 -3.41 5.50
CA ASP A 210 -22.66 -2.66 4.25
C ASP A 210 -21.48 -1.70 4.22
N ALA A 211 -21.29 -0.94 5.31
CA ALA A 211 -20.16 -0.02 5.44
C ALA A 211 -18.81 -0.76 5.47
N GLY A 212 -18.74 -1.93 6.11
CA GLY A 212 -17.55 -2.76 6.09
C GLY A 212 -17.26 -3.36 4.72
N ASP A 213 -18.29 -3.68 3.93
CA ASP A 213 -18.10 -4.14 2.55
C ASP A 213 -17.59 -3.04 1.63
N GLN A 214 -18.11 -1.81 1.79
CA GLN A 214 -17.54 -0.64 1.12
C GLN A 214 -16.08 -0.44 1.52
N TYR A 215 -15.76 -0.53 2.81
CA TYR A 215 -14.42 -0.28 3.31
C TYR A 215 -13.41 -1.37 2.90
N PHE A 216 -13.74 -2.65 3.06
CA PHE A 216 -12.79 -3.75 2.83
C PHE A 216 -12.68 -4.16 1.37
N TYR A 217 -13.79 -4.15 0.61
CA TYR A 217 -13.84 -4.82 -0.68
C TYR A 217 -13.99 -3.90 -1.87
N LYS A 218 -14.51 -2.69 -1.69
CA LYS A 218 -14.48 -1.72 -2.79
C LYS A 218 -13.09 -1.08 -2.88
N SER A 219 -12.51 -1.22 -4.06
CA SER A 219 -11.39 -0.39 -4.52
C SER A 219 -11.80 1.07 -4.38
N GLY A 220 -10.94 1.93 -3.84
CA GLY A 220 -11.10 3.37 -4.08
C GLY A 220 -11.09 3.58 -5.59
N GLU A 221 -12.11 4.27 -6.10
CA GLU A 221 -12.15 4.75 -7.49
C GLU A 221 -10.93 5.63 -7.81
#